data_AF-A0A838SWJ5-F1
#
_entry.id   AF-A0A838SWJ5-F1
#
_cell.length_a   1.000
_cell.length_b   1.000
_cell.length_c   1.000
_cell.angle_alpha   90.00
_cell.angle_beta   90.00
_cell.angle_gamma   90.00
#
_symmetry.space_group_name_H-M   'P 1'
#
loop_
_entity.id
_entity.type
_entity.pdbx_description
1 polymer ?
#
loop_
_entity_poly.entity_id
_entity_poly.type
_entity_poly.pdbx_seq_one_letter_code
_entity_poly.pdbx_strand_id
1 'polypeptide(L)'
;ATAWLRDCLEHLQVDAARMAANLALLDGLLLSERVTAALSPALGRLAAHDLVQRCAAEAAGEGSLAVVLTADPEVSRHLSPDEIERLLDPSGYLGSADAFVDRALRRPARGARTAAVSR
;
A
#
# COMPACT_ATOMS: atom_id res chain seq x y z
N ALA A 1 -28.63 5.25 16.89
CA ALA A 1 -27.32 5.30 16.20
C ALA A 1 -27.02 4.00 15.43
N THR A 2 -27.15 2.82 16.03
CA THR A 2 -26.82 1.53 15.40
C THR A 2 -27.67 1.15 14.18
N ALA A 3 -28.95 1.52 14.15
CA ALA A 3 -29.82 1.25 12.99
C ALA A 3 -29.39 2.02 11.73
N TRP A 4 -28.98 3.28 11.89
CA TRP A 4 -28.49 4.13 10.79
C TRP A 4 -27.15 3.62 10.22
N LEU A 5 -26.22 3.22 11.08
CA LEU A 5 -24.95 2.66 10.64
C LEU A 5 -25.14 1.37 9.84
N ARG A 6 -26.08 0.50 10.26
CA ARG A 6 -26.42 -0.72 9.51
C ARG A 6 -26.91 -0.36 8.11
N ASP A 7 -27.86 0.56 8.01
CA ASP A 7 -28.43 1.00 6.73
C ASP A 7 -27.35 1.55 5.79
N CYS A 8 -26.44 2.40 6.31
CA CYS A 8 -25.30 2.90 5.53
C CYS A 8 -24.37 1.77 5.03
N LEU A 9 -24.10 0.75 5.85
CA LEU A 9 -23.22 -0.35 5.48
C LEU A 9 -23.87 -1.32 4.48
N GLU A 10 -25.18 -1.56 4.59
CA GLU A 10 -25.93 -2.42 3.68
C GLU A 10 -26.02 -1.82 2.27
N HIS A 11 -26.02 -0.48 2.15
CA HIS A 11 -26.13 0.22 0.87
C HIS A 11 -24.81 0.84 0.36
N LEU A 12 -23.69 0.58 1.05
CA LEU A 12 -22.38 1.12 0.68
C LEU A 12 -21.99 0.69 -0.75
N GLN A 13 -21.68 1.67 -1.60
CA GLN A 13 -21.15 1.44 -2.94
C GLN A 13 -19.66 1.74 -2.95
N VAL A 14 -18.84 0.76 -3.37
CA VAL A 14 -17.39 0.90 -3.46
C VAL A 14 -16.99 1.19 -4.90
N ASP A 15 -16.34 2.32 -5.13
CA ASP A 15 -15.75 2.69 -6.42
C ASP A 15 -14.25 2.34 -6.42
N ALA A 16 -13.94 1.10 -6.82
CA ALA A 16 -12.56 0.62 -6.87
C ALA A 16 -11.69 1.38 -7.89
N ALA A 17 -12.28 1.87 -8.98
CA ALA A 17 -11.56 2.65 -9.99
C ALA A 17 -11.13 4.01 -9.41
N ARG A 18 -12.03 4.68 -8.66
CA ARG A 18 -11.68 5.90 -7.94
C ARG A 18 -10.62 5.65 -6.87
N MET A 19 -10.68 4.54 -6.15
CA MET A 19 -9.65 4.16 -5.17
C MET A 19 -8.28 4.02 -5.85
N ALA A 20 -8.20 3.30 -6.97
CA ALA A 20 -6.96 3.17 -7.74
C ALA A 20 -6.46 4.52 -8.26
N ALA A 21 -7.35 5.36 -8.80
CA ALA A 21 -7.00 6.70 -9.25
C ALA A 21 -6.46 7.59 -8.12
N ASN A 22 -7.03 7.50 -6.92
CA ASN A 22 -6.55 8.24 -5.75
C ASN A 22 -5.14 7.80 -5.33
N LEU A 23 -4.83 6.49 -5.44
CA LEU A 23 -3.48 5.98 -5.16
C LEU A 23 -2.46 6.46 -6.20
N ALA A 24 -2.89 6.62 -7.46
CA ALA A 24 -2.04 7.11 -8.54
C ALA A 24 -1.72 8.62 -8.43
N LEU A 25 -2.46 9.41 -7.66
CA LEU A 25 -2.26 10.87 -7.52
C LEU A 25 -0.86 11.27 -7.03
N LEU A 26 -0.14 10.36 -6.39
CA LEU A 26 1.20 10.60 -5.87
C LEU A 26 2.31 10.07 -6.80
N ASP A 27 1.96 9.57 -7.99
CA ASP A 27 2.90 9.10 -9.02
C ASP A 27 4.04 8.21 -8.50
N GLY A 28 3.69 7.28 -7.60
CA GLY A 28 4.61 6.31 -6.98
C GLY A 28 5.22 6.75 -5.65
N LEU A 29 5.16 8.03 -5.27
CA LEU A 29 5.77 8.55 -4.04
C LEU A 29 5.26 7.87 -2.77
N LEU A 30 4.01 7.40 -2.76
CA LEU A 30 3.42 6.63 -1.65
C LEU A 30 4.25 5.40 -1.27
N LEU A 31 4.95 4.80 -2.24
CA LEU A 31 5.65 3.52 -2.09
C LEU A 31 7.18 3.68 -2.07
N SER A 32 7.68 4.90 -1.91
CA SER A 32 9.13 5.19 -1.82
C SER A 32 9.85 4.31 -0.80
N GLU A 33 9.26 4.09 0.38
CA GLU A 33 9.88 3.26 1.42
C GLU A 33 10.05 1.79 1.00
N ARG A 34 9.16 1.27 0.15
CA ARG A 34 9.28 -0.08 -0.38
C ARG A 34 10.49 -0.20 -1.32
N VAL A 35 10.78 0.84 -2.09
CA VAL A 35 11.99 0.93 -2.93
C VAL A 35 13.24 1.01 -2.05
N THR A 36 13.22 1.83 -0.98
CA THR A 36 14.30 1.89 0.01
C THR A 36 14.60 0.50 0.60
N ALA A 37 13.56 -0.24 0.98
CA ALA A 37 13.70 -1.58 1.53
C ALA A 37 14.31 -2.56 0.50
N ALA A 38 13.96 -2.44 -0.78
CA ALA A 38 14.50 -3.27 -1.85
C ALA A 38 15.98 -2.98 -2.15
N LEU A 39 16.42 -1.72 -2.05
CA LEU A 39 17.81 -1.30 -2.29
C LEU A 39 18.72 -1.51 -1.06
N SER A 40 18.15 -1.55 0.14
CA SER A 40 18.89 -1.66 1.41
C SER A 40 19.87 -2.84 1.49
N PRO A 41 19.58 -4.05 0.97
CA PRO A 41 20.54 -5.16 0.98
C PRO A 41 21.82 -4.90 0.17
N ALA A 42 21.73 -4.09 -0.89
CA ALA A 42 22.86 -3.80 -1.77
C ALA A 42 23.67 -2.57 -1.33
N LEU A 43 22.98 -1.52 -0.89
CA LEU A 43 23.59 -0.21 -0.59
C LEU A 43 23.79 0.03 0.92
N GLY A 44 23.11 -0.73 1.76
CA GLY A 44 22.91 -0.39 3.16
C GLY A 44 21.75 0.60 3.36
N ARG A 45 21.13 0.54 4.55
CA ARG A 45 19.88 1.25 4.84
C ARG A 45 19.95 2.77 4.66
N LEU A 46 21.01 3.39 5.17
CA LEU A 46 21.16 4.86 5.13
C LEU A 46 21.36 5.36 3.70
N ALA A 47 22.28 4.72 2.95
CA ALA A 47 22.55 5.09 1.57
C ALA A 47 21.33 4.85 0.66
N ALA A 48 20.61 3.73 0.85
CA ALA A 48 19.37 3.47 0.13
C ALA A 48 18.30 4.53 0.44
N HIS A 49 18.13 4.89 1.71
CA HIS A 49 17.18 5.93 2.12
C HIS A 49 17.52 7.27 1.46
N ASP A 50 18.77 7.74 1.59
CA ASP A 50 19.22 9.01 1.03
C ASP A 50 19.06 9.04 -0.50
N LEU A 51 19.40 7.95 -1.19
CA LEU A 51 19.23 7.81 -2.63
C LEU A 51 17.76 7.97 -3.04
N VAL A 52 16.86 7.20 -2.44
CA VAL A 52 15.43 7.25 -2.75
C VAL A 52 14.81 8.59 -2.34
N GLN A 53 15.26 9.21 -1.24
CA GLN A 53 14.80 10.53 -0.82
C GLN A 53 15.10 11.59 -1.89
N ARG A 54 16.30 11.57 -2.46
CA ARG A 54 16.66 12.49 -3.56
C ARG A 54 15.77 12.27 -4.79
N CYS A 55 15.57 11.02 -5.21
CA CYS A 55 14.70 10.69 -6.33
C CYS A 55 13.24 11.13 -6.08
N ALA A 56 12.75 10.93 -4.86
CA ALA A 56 11.41 11.36 -4.45
C ALA A 56 11.26 12.89 -4.44
N ALA A 57 12.28 13.62 -3.97
CA ALA A 57 12.30 15.08 -3.99
C ALA A 57 12.31 15.64 -5.43
N GLU A 58 13.03 14.98 -6.33
CA GLU A 58 13.04 15.33 -7.76
C GLU A 58 11.68 15.04 -8.42
N ALA A 59 11.08 13.88 -8.15
CA ALA A 59 9.76 13.52 -8.68
C ALA A 59 8.63 14.43 -8.17
N ALA A 60 8.68 14.86 -6.90
CA ALA A 60 7.67 15.72 -6.30
C ALA A 60 7.49 17.10 -6.99
N GLY A 61 8.47 17.52 -7.80
CA GLY A 61 8.40 18.76 -8.58
C GLY A 61 7.40 18.68 -9.72
N GLU A 62 7.49 17.66 -10.58
CA GLU A 62 6.80 17.63 -11.89
C GLU A 62 6.76 16.23 -12.55
N GLY A 63 7.10 15.13 -11.86
CA GLY A 63 7.36 13.85 -12.53
C GLY A 63 7.03 12.58 -11.75
N SER A 64 7.07 11.45 -12.46
CA SER A 64 6.86 10.13 -11.87
C SER A 64 8.11 9.63 -11.17
N LEU A 65 7.95 9.08 -9.96
CA LEU A 65 9.05 8.45 -9.23
C LEU A 65 9.65 7.28 -10.02
N ALA A 66 8.83 6.55 -10.79
CA ALA A 66 9.30 5.46 -11.65
C ALA A 66 10.31 5.95 -12.69
N VAL A 67 10.04 7.10 -13.30
CA VAL A 67 10.91 7.71 -14.31
C VAL A 67 12.23 8.16 -13.69
N VAL A 68 12.18 8.86 -12.55
CA VAL A 68 13.39 9.34 -11.86
C VAL A 68 14.27 8.18 -11.40
N LEU A 69 13.67 7.14 -10.79
CA LEU A 69 14.40 5.94 -10.37
C LEU A 69 15.04 5.20 -11.55
N THR A 70 14.34 5.11 -12.68
CA THR A 70 14.86 4.45 -13.89
C THR A 70 15.98 5.26 -14.54
N ALA A 71 15.97 6.58 -14.40
CA ALA A 71 17.03 7.45 -14.91
C ALA A 71 18.28 7.48 -14.01
N ASP A 72 18.13 7.17 -12.71
CA ASP A 72 19.25 7.18 -11.77
C ASP A 72 20.21 5.98 -12.02
N PRO A 73 21.50 6.23 -12.32
CA PRO A 73 22.44 5.15 -12.62
C PRO A 73 22.75 4.23 -11.44
N GLU A 74 22.64 4.70 -10.20
CA GLU A 74 22.89 3.88 -9.01
C GLU A 74 21.70 2.95 -8.75
N VAL A 75 20.48 3.45 -8.89
CA VAL A 75 19.27 2.61 -8.81
C VAL A 75 19.28 1.54 -9.90
N SER A 76 19.58 1.93 -11.15
CA SER A 76 19.59 1.04 -12.32
C SER A 76 20.64 -0.08 -12.26
N ARG A 77 21.66 0.04 -11.38
CA ARG A 77 22.61 -1.05 -11.10
C ARG A 77 22.00 -2.19 -10.30
N HIS A 78 20.91 -1.92 -9.58
CA HIS A 78 20.33 -2.84 -8.60
C HIS A 78 18.90 -3.26 -8.94
N LEU A 79 18.15 -2.42 -9.65
CA LEU A 79 16.77 -2.67 -10.02
C LEU A 79 16.58 -2.41 -11.51
N SER A 80 15.94 -3.35 -12.19
CA SER A 80 15.43 -3.18 -13.55
C SER A 80 14.17 -2.31 -13.58
N PRO A 81 13.80 -1.73 -14.75
CA PRO A 81 12.55 -0.97 -14.90
C PRO A 81 11.32 -1.77 -14.44
N ASP A 82 11.21 -3.04 -14.82
CA ASP A 82 10.11 -3.92 -14.43
C ASP A 82 10.05 -4.17 -12.91
N GLU A 83 11.19 -4.17 -12.23
CA GLU A 83 11.25 -4.26 -10.77
C GLU A 83 10.78 -2.97 -10.11
N ILE A 84 11.17 -1.82 -10.66
CA ILE A 84 10.74 -0.50 -10.20
C ILE A 84 9.22 -0.38 -10.34
N GLU A 85 8.65 -0.68 -11.50
CA GLU A 85 7.20 -0.65 -11.72
C GLU A 85 6.45 -1.54 -10.72
N ARG A 86 6.93 -2.76 -10.50
CA ARG A 86 6.32 -3.71 -9.54
C ARG A 86 6.40 -3.24 -8.10
N LEU A 87 7.50 -2.58 -7.71
CA LEU A 87 7.64 -2.00 -6.38
C LEU A 87 6.70 -0.80 -6.20
N LEU A 88 6.47 -0.02 -7.26
CA LEU A 88 5.59 1.13 -7.26
C LEU A 88 4.12 0.81 -7.57
N ASP A 89 3.77 -0.46 -7.79
CA ASP A 89 2.38 -0.90 -7.85
C ASP A 89 1.80 -1.12 -6.44
N PRO A 90 0.79 -0.34 -6.02
CA PRO A 90 0.14 -0.48 -4.70
C PRO A 90 -0.68 -1.76 -4.59
N SER A 91 -1.16 -2.34 -5.69
CA SER A 91 -2.00 -3.55 -5.66
C SER A 91 -1.25 -4.76 -5.10
N GLY A 92 0.07 -4.79 -5.30
CA GLY A 92 0.97 -5.81 -4.78
C GLY A 92 1.51 -5.55 -3.38
N TYR A 93 1.08 -4.49 -2.68
CA TYR A 93 1.64 -4.07 -1.38
C TYR A 93 0.60 -3.99 -0.25
N LEU A 94 -0.19 -5.05 -0.09
CA LEU A 94 -1.29 -5.12 0.90
C LEU A 94 -0.84 -5.58 2.29
N GLY A 95 0.39 -6.06 2.44
CA GLY A 95 0.94 -6.53 3.71
C GLY A 95 0.08 -7.64 4.33
N SER A 96 -0.43 -7.41 5.55
CA SER A 96 -1.26 -8.37 6.29
C SER A 96 -2.77 -8.14 6.16
N ALA A 97 -3.22 -7.33 5.18
CA ALA A 97 -4.63 -7.00 5.01
C ALA A 97 -5.53 -8.24 5.01
N ASP A 98 -5.22 -9.21 4.15
CA ASP A 98 -6.02 -10.44 4.03
C ASP A 98 -6.06 -11.22 5.33
N ALA A 99 -4.91 -11.40 5.99
CA ALA A 99 -4.83 -12.09 7.28
C ALA A 99 -5.70 -11.41 8.36
N PHE A 100 -5.82 -10.08 8.33
CA PHE A 100 -6.68 -9.34 9.25
C PHE A 100 -8.16 -9.47 8.91
N VAL A 101 -8.53 -9.41 7.63
CA VAL A 101 -9.90 -9.65 7.15
C VAL A 101 -10.35 -11.05 7.55
N ASP A 102 -9.54 -12.04 7.25
CA ASP A 102 -9.74 -13.44 7.60
C ASP A 102 -9.97 -13.66 9.10
N ARG A 103 -9.13 -13.04 9.93
CA ARG A 103 -9.26 -13.13 11.39
C ARG A 103 -10.55 -12.48 11.88
N ALA A 104 -10.98 -11.38 11.26
CA ALA A 104 -12.23 -10.71 11.60
C ALA A 104 -13.44 -11.58 11.24
N LEU A 105 -13.44 -12.23 10.07
CA LEU A 105 -14.51 -13.11 9.61
C LEU A 105 -14.61 -14.41 10.42
N ARG A 106 -13.48 -14.95 10.90
CA ARG A 106 -13.45 -16.15 11.76
C ARG A 106 -13.99 -15.91 13.17
N ARG A 107 -14.15 -14.64 13.60
CA ARG A 107 -14.63 -14.33 14.94
C ARG A 107 -16.16 -14.48 15.00
N PRO A 108 -16.70 -15.39 15.83
CA PRO A 108 -18.15 -15.50 15.98
C PRO A 108 -18.74 -14.19 16.53
N ALA A 109 -19.83 -13.74 15.92
CA ALA A 109 -20.54 -12.55 16.37
C ALA A 109 -20.92 -12.69 17.86
N ARG A 110 -20.56 -11.70 18.68
CA ARG A 110 -20.74 -11.71 20.14
C ARG A 110 -22.20 -11.88 20.61
N GLY A 111 -23.19 -11.88 19.71
CA GLY A 111 -24.61 -12.10 20.02
C GLY A 111 -25.06 -13.57 20.13
N ALA A 112 -24.26 -14.54 19.70
CA ALA A 112 -24.67 -15.96 19.74
C ALA A 112 -24.47 -16.63 21.11
N ARG A 113 -23.88 -15.95 22.10
CA ARG A 113 -23.53 -16.54 23.42
C ARG A 113 -24.60 -16.40 24.51
N THR A 114 -25.69 -15.66 24.27
CA THR A 114 -26.72 -15.42 25.32
C THR A 114 -27.93 -16.36 25.21
N ALA A 115 -28.05 -17.15 24.13
CA ALA A 115 -29.18 -18.07 23.94
C ALA A 115 -29.01 -19.46 24.60
N ALA A 116 -27.87 -19.72 25.26
CA ALA A 116 -27.52 -21.05 25.79
C ALA A 116 -27.50 -21.15 27.33
N VAL A 117 -27.98 -20.14 28.06
CA VAL A 117 -28.16 -20.21 29.54
C VAL A 117 -29.64 -20.00 29.88
N SER A 118 -30.46 -20.98 29.51
CA SER A 118 -31.76 -21.22 30.13
C SER A 118 -32.20 -22.65 29.83
N ARG A 119 -31.74 -23.58 30.67
CA ARG A 119 -32.41 -24.84 31.02
C ARG A 119 -32.07 -25.15 32.47
#